data_AF-A0A931PTD3-F1
#
_entry.id   AF-A0A931PTD3-F1
#
_cell.length_a   1.000
_cell.length_b   1.000
_cell.length_c   1.000
_cell.angle_alpha   90.00
_cell.angle_beta   90.00
_cell.angle_gamma   90.00
#
_symmetry.space_group_name_H-M   'P 1'
#
loop_
_entity.id
_entity.type
_entity.pdbx_description
1 polymer ?
#
loop_
_entity_poly.entity_id
_entity_poly.type
_entity_poly.pdbx_seq_one_letter_code
_entity_poly.pdbx_strand_id
1 'polypeptide(L)'
;MIDRFAFYEWAYGDHLSNANRGVLAEFIVRSVLDCPAEVRSEWDACDLKTADGLRIEVKSGAYLQSWNQAKPSVIRFDIGRKRGWDAATNEYSEFPARTAQVYVFCLFVTKDRDGANPLDVSQWRFLVLATALMNERLPEWKSVGARTLEKLGTWTCYAELRCAIDLASMPRGHPPLP
;
A
#
# COMPACT_ATOMS: atom_id res chain seq x y z
N MET A 1 25.89 19.79 16.09
CA MET A 1 24.95 18.65 16.04
C MET A 1 24.03 18.90 14.86
N ILE A 2 23.72 17.87 14.05
CA ILE A 2 22.77 18.00 12.93
C ILE A 2 21.36 18.08 13.52
N ASP A 3 20.53 18.99 13.03
CA ASP A 3 19.10 19.02 13.40
C ASP A 3 18.35 17.90 12.69
N ARG A 4 17.80 16.99 13.50
CA ARG A 4 17.05 15.82 13.03
C ARG A 4 15.81 16.23 12.22
N PHE A 5 15.11 17.30 12.61
CA PHE A 5 13.92 17.75 11.88
C PHE A 5 14.28 18.36 10.53
N ALA A 6 15.31 19.21 10.49
CA ALA A 6 15.82 19.75 9.23
C ALA A 6 16.27 18.64 8.25
N PHE A 7 16.91 17.58 8.76
CA PHE A 7 17.28 16.42 7.95
C PHE A 7 16.05 15.69 7.39
N TYR A 8 15.03 15.43 8.22
CA TYR A 8 13.81 14.76 7.76
C TYR A 8 13.02 15.60 6.76
N GLU A 9 12.92 16.91 6.96
CA GLU A 9 12.26 17.81 6.02
C GLU A 9 12.99 17.81 4.67
N TRP A 10 14.33 17.89 4.67
CA TRP A 10 15.11 17.83 3.44
C TRP A 10 14.97 16.49 2.70
N ALA A 11 14.97 15.37 3.43
CA ALA A 11 14.91 14.03 2.83
C ALA A 11 13.49 13.65 2.36
N TYR A 12 12.46 14.01 3.14
CA TYR A 12 11.10 13.50 2.98
C TYR A 12 10.03 14.56 2.68
N GLY A 13 10.37 15.86 2.70
CA GLY A 13 9.41 16.97 2.52
C GLY A 13 8.73 17.03 1.15
N ASP A 14 9.34 16.49 0.10
CA ASP A 14 8.65 16.30 -1.19
C ASP A 14 7.73 15.08 -1.15
N HIS A 15 6.51 15.27 -0.64
CA HIS A 15 5.50 14.22 -0.54
C HIS A 15 4.83 13.88 -1.88
N LEU A 16 5.08 14.64 -2.95
CA LEU A 16 4.59 14.34 -4.30
C LEU A 16 5.57 13.48 -5.10
N SER A 17 6.83 13.37 -4.67
CA SER A 17 7.76 12.37 -5.19
C SER A 17 7.20 10.97 -5.02
N ASN A 18 7.32 10.12 -6.04
CA ASN A 18 6.81 8.75 -5.98
C ASN A 18 7.47 7.90 -4.88
N ALA A 19 8.72 8.16 -4.54
CA ALA A 19 9.44 7.47 -3.46
C ALA A 19 8.85 7.84 -2.10
N ASN A 20 8.84 9.13 -1.77
CA ASN A 20 8.36 9.63 -0.48
C ASN A 20 6.85 9.44 -0.30
N ARG A 21 6.07 9.58 -1.38
CA ARG A 21 4.62 9.30 -1.38
C ARG A 21 4.31 7.83 -1.09
N GLY A 22 5.21 6.91 -1.46
CA GLY A 22 5.11 5.50 -1.09
C GLY A 22 5.20 5.34 0.42
N VAL A 23 6.25 5.90 1.02
CA VAL A 23 6.48 5.89 2.47
C VAL A 23 5.34 6.58 3.23
N LEU A 24 4.85 7.71 2.73
CA LEU A 24 3.71 8.40 3.32
C LEU A 24 2.43 7.56 3.25
N ALA A 25 2.16 6.86 2.14
CA ALA A 25 1.02 5.96 2.05
C ALA A 25 1.12 4.82 3.07
N GLU A 26 2.29 4.22 3.26
CA GLU A 26 2.53 3.23 4.34
C GLU A 26 2.20 3.83 5.71
N PHE A 27 2.65 5.06 5.98
CA PHE A 27 2.38 5.74 7.24
C PHE A 27 0.89 6.05 7.46
N ILE A 28 0.16 6.46 6.41
CA ILE A 28 -1.29 6.70 6.46
C ILE A 28 -2.05 5.39 6.77
N VAL A 29 -1.63 4.26 6.19
CA VAL A 29 -2.24 2.96 6.50
C VAL A 29 -1.89 2.54 7.93
N ARG A 30 -0.63 2.73 8.34
CA ARG A 30 -0.17 2.47 9.70
C ARG A 30 -0.96 3.27 10.74
N SER A 31 -1.33 4.51 10.46
CA SER A 31 -1.99 5.39 11.45
C SER A 31 -3.42 4.97 11.83
N VAL A 32 -4.03 4.02 11.11
CA VAL A 32 -5.32 3.41 11.48
C VAL A 32 -5.18 2.00 12.09
N LEU A 33 -3.94 1.53 12.25
CA LEU A 33 -3.61 0.17 12.69
C LEU A 33 -2.73 0.19 13.94
N ASP A 34 -2.82 -0.89 14.71
CA ASP A 34 -1.96 -1.13 15.87
C ASP A 34 -0.68 -1.87 15.43
N CYS A 35 0.27 -1.10 14.87
CA CYS A 35 1.58 -1.62 14.43
C CYS A 35 2.67 -1.35 15.49
N PRO A 36 3.37 -2.38 16.00
CA PRO A 36 4.35 -2.21 17.08
C PRO A 36 5.67 -1.58 16.63
N ALA A 37 6.00 -1.62 15.33
CA ALA A 37 7.24 -1.06 14.81
C ALA A 37 7.23 0.47 14.91
N GLU A 38 8.24 1.05 15.57
CA GLU A 38 8.42 2.50 15.67
C GLU A 38 9.07 3.12 14.43
N VAL A 39 9.96 2.36 13.78
CA VAL A 39 10.71 2.77 12.59
C VAL A 39 10.41 1.81 11.44
N ARG A 40 10.29 2.35 10.24
CA ARG A 40 10.07 1.59 9.00
C ARG A 40 11.29 0.71 8.69
N SER A 41 11.05 -0.56 8.37
CA SER A 41 12.04 -1.49 7.81
C SER A 41 11.84 -1.58 6.30
N GLU A 42 12.89 -1.32 5.51
CA GLU A 42 12.82 -1.37 4.04
C GLU A 42 12.89 -2.77 3.43
N TRP A 43 13.31 -3.76 4.23
CA TRP A 43 13.66 -5.09 3.75
C TRP A 43 12.69 -6.19 4.19
N ASP A 44 11.60 -5.81 4.87
CA ASP A 44 10.63 -6.78 5.35
C ASP A 44 9.83 -7.40 4.20
N ALA A 45 9.33 -8.61 4.43
CA ALA A 45 8.53 -9.35 3.44
C ALA A 45 7.18 -8.70 3.11
N CYS A 46 6.76 -7.68 3.85
CA CYS A 46 5.58 -6.85 3.64
C CYS A 46 5.80 -5.48 4.29
N ASP A 47 5.07 -4.46 3.82
CA ASP A 47 5.27 -3.08 4.27
C ASP A 47 4.83 -2.84 5.73
N LEU A 48 3.76 -3.51 6.19
CA LEU A 48 3.25 -3.37 7.57
C LEU A 48 2.91 -4.72 8.19
N LYS A 49 3.15 -4.81 9.50
CA LYS A 49 2.73 -5.93 10.35
C LYS A 49 2.05 -5.39 11.61
N THR A 50 0.85 -5.87 11.90
CA THR A 50 0.10 -5.51 13.12
C THR A 50 0.56 -6.36 14.32
N ALA A 51 0.18 -5.95 15.53
CA ALA A 51 0.52 -6.67 16.77
C ALA A 51 -0.03 -8.11 16.80
N ASP A 52 -1.17 -8.37 16.17
CA ASP A 52 -1.78 -9.70 16.00
C ASP A 52 -1.24 -10.48 14.78
N GLY A 53 -0.28 -9.90 14.06
CA GLY A 53 0.49 -10.59 13.03
C GLY A 53 -0.07 -10.51 11.61
N LEU A 54 -1.10 -9.68 11.35
CA LEU A 54 -1.59 -9.41 10.01
C LEU A 54 -0.49 -8.74 9.18
N ARG A 55 -0.17 -9.34 8.03
CA ARG A 55 0.80 -8.81 7.06
C ARG A 55 0.10 -8.04 5.95
N ILE A 56 0.51 -6.80 5.71
CA ILE A 56 -0.13 -5.88 4.78
C ILE A 56 0.91 -5.36 3.78
N GLU A 57 0.57 -5.39 2.50
CA GLU A 57 1.31 -4.70 1.44
C GLU A 57 0.56 -3.41 1.07
N VAL A 58 1.27 -2.30 0.99
CA VAL A 58 0.75 -0.98 0.61
C VAL A 58 1.24 -0.63 -0.80
N LYS A 59 0.33 -0.15 -1.64
CA LYS A 59 0.66 0.28 -3.00
C LYS A 59 0.22 1.71 -3.22
N SER A 60 1.17 2.60 -3.47
CA SER A 60 0.89 4.03 -3.69
C SER A 60 0.83 4.38 -5.17
N GLY A 61 -0.16 5.19 -5.54
CA GLY A 61 -0.38 5.71 -6.88
C GLY A 61 -0.89 7.14 -6.82
N ALA A 62 -0.58 7.94 -7.84
CA ALA A 62 -1.04 9.33 -7.93
C ALA A 62 -1.11 9.76 -9.39
N TYR A 63 -2.06 10.64 -9.70
CA TYR A 63 -2.16 11.29 -10.99
C TYR A 63 -1.05 12.33 -11.20
N LEU A 64 -0.68 13.03 -10.12
CA LEU A 64 0.41 14.01 -10.09
C LEU A 64 1.71 13.39 -9.56
N GLN A 65 2.83 13.86 -10.07
CA GLN A 65 4.18 13.60 -9.58
C GLN A 65 4.84 14.93 -9.20
N SER A 66 5.98 14.91 -8.51
CA SER A 66 6.68 16.16 -8.15
C SER A 66 7.37 16.84 -9.35
N TRP A 67 7.76 16.07 -10.37
CA TRP A 67 8.30 16.63 -11.61
C TRP A 67 7.21 17.18 -12.55
N ASN A 68 7.62 17.98 -13.54
CA ASN A 68 6.70 18.52 -14.52
C ASN A 68 6.17 17.41 -15.46
N GLN A 69 4.87 17.41 -15.73
CA GLN A 69 4.21 16.39 -16.54
C GLN A 69 3.29 17.04 -17.59
N ALA A 70 3.35 16.57 -18.83
CA ALA A 70 2.44 17.02 -19.89
C ALA A 70 1.01 16.51 -19.70
N LYS A 71 0.83 15.39 -19.00
CA LYS A 71 -0.47 14.79 -18.68
C LYS A 71 -0.38 13.98 -17.37
N PRO A 72 -1.52 13.77 -16.68
CA PRO A 72 -1.57 12.92 -15.50
C PRO A 72 -1.04 11.51 -15.75
N SER A 73 -0.40 10.93 -14.73
CA SER A 73 0.04 9.53 -14.73
C SER A 73 -1.15 8.57 -14.89
N VAL A 74 -0.95 7.50 -15.65
CA VAL A 74 -1.88 6.38 -15.68
C VAL A 74 -1.69 5.56 -14.42
N ILE A 75 -2.76 5.35 -13.65
CA ILE A 75 -2.70 4.60 -12.39
C ILE A 75 -2.49 3.12 -12.67
N ARG A 76 -1.34 2.61 -12.22
CA ARG A 76 -0.96 1.21 -12.31
C ARG A 76 -0.14 0.84 -11.08
N PHE A 77 -0.49 -0.28 -10.46
CA PHE A 77 0.18 -0.81 -9.28
C PHE A 77 0.90 -2.10 -9.63
N ASP A 78 2.11 -2.28 -9.09
CA ASP A 78 2.81 -3.56 -9.10
C ASP A 78 2.14 -4.52 -8.10
N ILE A 79 1.81 -5.73 -8.56
CA ILE A 79 1.18 -6.80 -7.76
C ILE A 79 1.78 -8.17 -8.07
N GLY A 80 2.95 -8.19 -8.74
CA GLY A 80 3.65 -9.41 -9.08
C GLY A 80 4.03 -10.19 -7.83
N ARG A 81 4.01 -11.51 -7.97
CA ARG A 81 4.58 -12.40 -6.95
C ARG A 81 6.08 -12.14 -6.84
N LYS A 82 6.59 -12.03 -5.62
CA LYS A 82 8.01 -11.80 -5.33
C LYS A 82 8.56 -12.96 -4.51
N ARG A 83 9.86 -13.23 -4.64
CA ARG A 83 10.53 -14.12 -3.69
C ARG A 83 10.68 -13.35 -2.38
N GLY A 84 10.07 -13.86 -1.32
CA GLY A 84 10.17 -13.25 -0.01
C GLY A 84 11.58 -13.48 0.54
N TRP A 85 12.19 -12.45 1.12
CA TRP A 85 13.42 -12.62 1.88
C TRP A 85 13.07 -12.90 3.34
N ASP A 86 13.72 -13.89 3.94
CA ASP A 86 13.62 -14.21 5.36
C ASP A 86 14.87 -13.69 6.07
N ALA A 87 14.69 -12.69 6.94
CA ALA A 87 15.78 -12.07 7.69
C ALA A 87 16.42 -13.02 8.72
N ALA A 88 15.67 -14.00 9.23
CA ALA A 88 16.17 -14.94 10.24
C ALA A 88 17.09 -16.00 9.62
N THR A 89 16.83 -16.40 8.38
CA THR A 89 17.67 -17.37 7.66
C THR A 89 18.61 -16.73 6.64
N ASN A 90 18.41 -15.45 6.32
CA ASN A 90 19.09 -14.72 5.25
C ASN A 90 18.93 -15.39 3.87
N GLU A 91 17.76 -15.99 3.61
CA GLU A 91 17.47 -16.72 2.37
C GLU A 91 16.22 -16.16 1.67
N TYR A 92 16.12 -16.41 0.37
CA TYR A 92 14.92 -16.12 -0.41
C TYR A 92 14.02 -17.35 -0.51
N SER A 93 12.71 -17.13 -0.50
CA SER A 93 11.73 -18.19 -0.76
C SER A 93 11.99 -18.84 -2.12
N GLU A 94 11.87 -20.17 -2.16
CA GLU A 94 12.10 -20.97 -3.37
C GLU A 94 11.16 -20.54 -4.52
N PHE A 95 9.90 -20.28 -4.17
CA PHE A 95 8.86 -19.86 -5.11
C PHE A 95 8.40 -18.42 -4.86
N PRO A 96 8.11 -17.65 -5.92
CA PRO A 96 7.56 -16.32 -5.79
C PRO A 96 6.09 -16.38 -5.35
N ALA A 97 5.72 -15.58 -4.34
CA ALA A 97 4.37 -15.49 -3.81
C ALA A 97 3.99 -14.03 -3.50
N ARG A 98 2.71 -13.83 -3.16
CA ARG A 98 2.23 -12.62 -2.46
C ARG A 98 2.24 -12.95 -0.97
N THR A 99 3.23 -12.43 -0.26
CA THR A 99 3.55 -12.74 1.15
C THR A 99 2.60 -12.07 2.16
N ALA A 100 2.09 -10.88 1.79
CA ALA A 100 1.06 -10.18 2.53
C ALA A 100 -0.29 -10.93 2.48
N GLN A 101 -1.10 -10.77 3.52
CA GLN A 101 -2.47 -11.30 3.59
C GLN A 101 -3.49 -10.31 3.01
N VAL A 102 -3.19 -9.01 3.12
CA VAL A 102 -4.03 -7.91 2.63
C VAL A 102 -3.19 -6.96 1.81
N TYR A 103 -3.76 -6.45 0.72
CA TYR A 103 -3.20 -5.38 -0.08
C TYR A 103 -4.05 -4.11 0.08
N VAL A 104 -3.41 -2.98 0.37
CA VAL A 104 -4.03 -1.66 0.43
C VAL A 104 -3.51 -0.80 -0.71
N PHE A 105 -4.35 -0.59 -1.71
CA PHE A 105 -4.08 0.33 -2.81
C PHE A 105 -4.45 1.74 -2.38
N CYS A 106 -3.46 2.61 -2.25
CA CYS A 106 -3.59 4.02 -1.89
C CYS A 106 -3.48 4.87 -3.16
N LEU A 107 -4.54 5.62 -3.47
CA LEU A 107 -4.57 6.53 -4.60
C LEU A 107 -4.71 7.97 -4.10
N PHE A 108 -3.68 8.78 -4.32
CA PHE A 108 -3.79 10.23 -4.22
C PHE A 108 -4.54 10.74 -5.46
N VAL A 109 -5.77 11.21 -5.26
CA VAL A 109 -6.72 11.48 -6.36
C VAL A 109 -6.61 12.88 -6.96
N THR A 110 -5.95 13.81 -6.27
CA THR A 110 -5.84 15.20 -6.70
C THR A 110 -5.08 15.33 -8.02
N LYS A 111 -5.62 16.16 -8.93
CA LYS A 111 -5.07 16.45 -10.26
C LYS A 111 -4.70 17.91 -10.44
N ASP A 112 -5.21 18.78 -9.58
CA ASP A 112 -4.81 20.18 -9.52
C ASP A 112 -3.53 20.29 -8.67
N ARG A 113 -2.51 20.96 -9.19
CA ARG A 113 -1.21 21.03 -8.50
C ARG A 113 -1.23 22.05 -7.37
N ASP A 114 -2.00 23.12 -7.49
CA ASP A 114 -2.05 24.18 -6.48
C ASP A 114 -2.76 23.72 -5.20
N GLY A 115 -3.80 22.89 -5.34
CA GLY A 115 -4.48 22.25 -4.22
C GLY A 115 -3.88 20.92 -3.73
N ALA A 116 -2.77 20.44 -4.32
CA ALA A 116 -2.22 19.14 -4.00
C ALA A 116 -1.51 19.14 -2.64
N ASN A 117 -2.07 18.40 -1.68
CA ASN A 117 -1.45 18.18 -0.37
C ASN A 117 -1.53 16.69 0.02
N PRO A 118 -0.48 15.89 -0.22
CA PRO A 118 -0.47 14.49 0.17
C PRO A 118 -0.61 14.24 1.69
N LEU A 119 -0.36 15.23 2.55
CA LEU A 119 -0.60 15.09 4.00
C LEU A 119 -2.10 15.20 4.36
N ASP A 120 -2.91 15.77 3.48
CA ASP A 120 -4.36 15.82 3.64
C ASP A 120 -4.99 14.48 3.22
N VAL A 121 -5.32 13.65 4.21
CA VAL A 121 -5.90 12.32 3.99
C VAL A 121 -7.24 12.33 3.24
N SER A 122 -7.94 13.47 3.16
CA SER A 122 -9.17 13.60 2.37
C SER A 122 -8.92 13.52 0.85
N GLN A 123 -7.69 13.81 0.42
CA GLN A 123 -7.20 13.71 -0.96
C GLN A 123 -6.80 12.29 -1.37
N TRP A 124 -6.98 11.32 -0.48
CA TRP A 124 -6.67 9.91 -0.73
C TRP A 124 -7.92 9.06 -0.84
N ARG A 125 -7.83 8.02 -1.65
CA ARG A 125 -8.78 6.91 -1.69
C ARG A 125 -8.03 5.61 -1.52
N PHE A 126 -8.67 4.67 -0.85
CA PHE A 126 -8.07 3.38 -0.53
C PHE A 126 -8.93 2.27 -1.09
N LEU A 127 -8.32 1.20 -1.58
CA LEU A 127 -9.04 0.00 -1.95
C LEU A 127 -8.30 -1.19 -1.34
N VAL A 128 -9.03 -2.00 -0.58
CA VAL A 128 -8.44 -3.06 0.22
C VAL A 128 -8.89 -4.41 -0.32
N LEU A 129 -7.94 -5.29 -0.65
CA LEU A 129 -8.23 -6.64 -1.13
C LEU A 129 -7.50 -7.68 -0.29
N ALA A 130 -8.17 -8.80 -0.03
CA ALA A 130 -7.53 -10.01 0.47
C ALA A 130 -6.62 -10.61 -0.62
N THR A 131 -5.43 -11.07 -0.25
CA THR A 131 -4.50 -11.77 -1.16
C THR A 131 -5.14 -13.01 -1.78
N ALA A 132 -6.02 -13.71 -1.06
CA ALA A 132 -6.78 -14.84 -1.58
C ALA A 132 -7.61 -14.46 -2.82
N LEU A 133 -8.30 -13.32 -2.79
CA LEU A 133 -9.05 -12.81 -3.94
C LEU A 133 -8.12 -12.45 -5.10
N MET A 134 -6.99 -11.81 -4.80
CA MET A 134 -6.02 -11.44 -5.82
C MET A 134 -5.40 -12.67 -6.49
N ASN A 135 -5.15 -13.75 -5.74
CA ASN A 135 -4.66 -15.00 -6.28
C ASN A 135 -5.72 -15.69 -7.14
N GLU A 136 -6.99 -15.65 -6.74
CA GLU A 136 -8.11 -16.21 -7.51
C GLU A 136 -8.33 -15.44 -8.83
N ARG A 137 -8.38 -14.11 -8.77
CA ARG A 137 -8.83 -13.27 -9.90
C ARG A 137 -7.68 -12.77 -10.78
N LEU A 138 -6.47 -12.68 -10.23
CA LEU A 138 -5.29 -12.10 -10.87
C LEU A 138 -4.03 -12.98 -10.65
N PRO A 139 -4.08 -14.30 -10.91
CA PRO A 139 -3.06 -15.26 -10.46
C PRO A 139 -1.64 -14.91 -10.91
N GLU A 140 -1.46 -14.65 -12.22
CA GLU A 140 -0.15 -14.43 -12.85
C GLU A 140 0.11 -12.94 -13.20
N TRP A 141 -0.76 -12.05 -12.74
CA TRP A 141 -0.67 -10.64 -13.09
C TRP A 141 0.46 -9.98 -12.31
N LYS A 142 1.34 -9.28 -13.03
CA LYS A 142 2.44 -8.49 -12.45
C LYS A 142 2.01 -7.09 -12.05
N SER A 143 0.95 -6.57 -12.65
CA SER A 143 0.45 -5.23 -12.35
C SER A 143 -1.03 -5.10 -12.65
N VAL A 144 -1.70 -4.15 -12.00
CA VAL A 144 -3.14 -3.92 -12.10
C VAL A 144 -3.44 -2.43 -12.17
N GLY A 145 -4.40 -2.04 -13.00
CA GLY A 145 -4.86 -0.64 -13.11
C GLY A 145 -6.09 -0.36 -12.25
N ALA A 146 -6.35 0.93 -11.97
CA ALA A 146 -7.46 1.36 -11.11
C ALA A 146 -8.83 0.79 -11.55
N ARG A 147 -9.15 0.82 -12.86
CA ARG A 147 -10.41 0.27 -13.39
C ARG A 147 -10.59 -1.22 -13.15
N THR A 148 -9.50 -2.00 -13.12
CA THR A 148 -9.60 -3.43 -12.79
C THR A 148 -9.82 -3.63 -11.30
N LEU A 149 -9.19 -2.81 -10.45
CA LEU A 149 -9.41 -2.84 -9.01
C LEU A 149 -10.87 -2.50 -8.66
N GLU A 150 -11.49 -1.55 -9.34
CA GLU A 150 -12.93 -1.19 -9.20
C GLU A 150 -13.88 -2.36 -9.50
N LYS A 151 -13.43 -3.39 -10.23
CA LYS A 151 -14.22 -4.61 -10.47
C LYS A 151 -14.06 -5.65 -9.35
N LEU A 152 -13.06 -5.49 -8.49
CA LEU A 152 -12.70 -6.43 -7.42
C LEU A 152 -13.09 -5.91 -6.04
N GLY A 153 -13.26 -4.59 -5.89
CA GLY A 153 -13.64 -3.95 -4.65
C GLY A 153 -14.00 -2.48 -4.86
N THR A 154 -14.29 -1.80 -3.77
CA THR A 154 -14.75 -0.40 -3.77
C THR A 154 -13.68 0.49 -3.17
N TRP A 155 -13.48 1.67 -3.76
CA TRP A 155 -12.65 2.71 -3.17
C TRP A 155 -13.36 3.32 -1.96
N THR A 156 -12.66 3.39 -0.84
CA THR A 156 -13.13 3.91 0.44
C THR A 156 -12.30 5.14 0.86
N CYS A 157 -12.80 5.88 1.84
CA CYS A 157 -12.11 7.02 2.43
C CYS A 157 -11.26 6.62 3.64
N TYR A 158 -10.43 7.54 4.13
CA TYR A 158 -9.56 7.29 5.29
C TYR A 158 -10.32 6.82 6.54
N ALA A 159 -11.50 7.41 6.82
CA ALA A 159 -12.29 7.08 8.00
C ALA A 159 -12.80 5.63 8.03
N GLU A 160 -12.94 5.01 6.86
CA GLU A 160 -13.44 3.65 6.69
C GLU A 160 -12.29 2.64 6.46
N LEU A 161 -11.04 3.11 6.34
CA LEU A 161 -9.88 2.30 5.97
C LEU A 161 -9.65 1.14 6.96
N ARG A 162 -9.75 1.40 8.27
CA ARG A 162 -9.61 0.37 9.30
C ARG A 162 -10.64 -0.75 9.10
N CYS A 163 -11.91 -0.38 8.96
CA CYS A 163 -13.00 -1.33 8.74
C CYS A 163 -12.77 -2.16 7.46
N ALA A 164 -12.32 -1.53 6.38
CA ALA A 164 -12.01 -2.23 5.13
C ALA A 164 -10.84 -3.23 5.28
N ILE A 165 -9.81 -2.90 6.06
CA ILE A 165 -8.70 -3.81 6.39
C ILE A 165 -9.19 -4.98 7.23
N ASP A 166 -9.97 -4.71 8.27
CA ASP A 166 -10.53 -5.75 9.14
C ASP A 166 -11.37 -6.74 8.31
N LEU A 167 -12.29 -6.24 7.47
CA LEU A 167 -13.12 -7.06 6.57
C LEU A 167 -12.30 -7.90 5.58
N ALA A 168 -11.24 -7.34 5.01
CA ALA A 168 -10.38 -8.07 4.07
C ALA A 168 -9.48 -9.11 4.76
N SER A 169 -9.19 -8.93 6.05
CA SER A 169 -8.37 -9.86 6.83
C SER A 169 -9.13 -11.09 7.31
N MET A 170 -10.47 -11.02 7.37
CA MET A 170 -11.31 -12.13 7.81
C MET A 170 -11.16 -13.35 6.89
N PRO A 171 -11.04 -14.58 7.45
CA PRO A 171 -11.08 -15.80 6.66
C PRO A 171 -12.38 -15.87 5.87
N ARG A 172 -12.31 -16.10 4.56
CA ARG A 172 -13.52 -16.48 3.81
C ARG A 172 -13.96 -17.84 4.34
N GLY A 173 -15.15 -17.90 4.94
CA GLY A 173 -15.76 -19.17 5.32
C GLY A 173 -15.72 -20.11 4.11
N HIS A 174 -15.14 -21.30 4.29
CA HIS A 174 -15.38 -22.39 3.35
C HIS A 174 -16.90 -22.57 3.25
N PRO A 175 -17.51 -22.57 2.05
CA PRO A 175 -18.80 -23.22 1.94
C PRO A 175 -18.61 -24.67 2.43
N PRO A 176 -19.54 -25.24 3.22
CA PRO A 176 -19.46 -26.65 3.53
C PRO A 176 -19.37 -27.42 2.21
N LEU A 177 -18.37 -28.29 2.09
CA LEU A 177 -18.34 -29.26 1.01
C LEU A 177 -19.63 -30.09 1.08
N PRO A 178 -20.29 -30.36 -0.06
CA PRO A 178 -21.48 -31.19 -0.09
C PRO A 178 -21.23 -32.60 0.43
#